data_AF-A0A4R8RRP0-F1
#
_entry.id   AF-A0A4R8RRP0-F1
#
_cell.length_a   1.000
_cell.length_b   1.000
_cell.length_c   1.000
_cell.angle_alpha   90.00
_cell.angle_beta   90.00
_cell.angle_gamma   90.00
#
_symmetry.space_group_name_H-M   'P 1'
#
loop_
_entity.id
_entity.type
_entity.pdbx_description
1 polymer ?
#
loop_
_entity_poly.entity_id
_entity_poly.type
_entity_poly.pdbx_seq_one_letter_code
_entity_poly.pdbx_strand_id
1 'polypeptide(L)'
;MPWTARENSMRDTVAHILSKQGAEKKPKFVCVSTIFSLMKTIDELCFLGLLFPTTHINHTSHPVFLEIGQARGRVGWTQALRSNLGPRAGPSILIRLSTVRHRDDGKTEFLTLKEVVQVAAHEMVHAYLLLLSCRREQCGADFEVMHRDTDGGGHGLAFVAVLKAVLGQIQSWGPGLEDFGMTDDAIY
;
A
#
# COMPACT_ATOMS: atom_id res chain seq x y z
N MET A 1 -12.99 23.61 6.34
CA MET A 1 -13.95 22.64 5.78
C MET A 1 -14.26 21.60 6.85
N PRO A 2 -15.52 21.16 7.00
CA PRO A 2 -15.83 20.01 7.84
C PRO A 2 -15.10 18.76 7.30
N TRP A 3 -14.63 17.89 8.21
CA TRP A 3 -13.85 16.69 7.89
C TRP A 3 -14.52 15.82 6.80
N THR A 4 -15.85 15.66 6.90
CA THR A 4 -16.67 14.91 5.94
C THR A 4 -16.63 15.46 4.52
N ALA A 5 -16.58 16.79 4.33
CA ALA A 5 -16.48 17.38 3.00
C ALA A 5 -15.10 17.15 2.36
N ARG A 6 -14.05 17.17 3.18
CA ARG A 6 -12.68 16.85 2.73
C ARG A 6 -12.55 15.36 2.39
N GLU A 7 -13.09 14.49 3.24
CA GLU A 7 -13.13 13.05 3.03
C GLU A 7 -13.80 12.69 1.70
N ASN A 8 -14.99 13.25 1.45
CA ASN A 8 -15.70 13.04 0.19
C ASN A 8 -14.90 13.54 -1.02
N SER A 9 -14.34 14.76 -0.95
CA SER A 9 -13.53 15.31 -2.05
C SER A 9 -12.30 14.44 -2.37
N MET A 10 -11.65 13.87 -1.36
CA MET A 10 -10.51 12.97 -1.55
C MET A 10 -10.94 11.64 -2.20
N ARG A 11 -12.04 11.05 -1.73
CA ARG A 11 -12.63 9.83 -2.32
C ARG A 11 -12.99 10.04 -3.80
N ASP A 12 -13.71 11.12 -4.09
CA ASP A 12 -14.15 11.47 -5.44
C ASP A 12 -12.95 11.66 -6.39
N THR A 13 -11.88 12.28 -5.89
CA THR A 13 -10.64 12.48 -6.66
C THR A 13 -9.98 11.15 -7.02
N VAL A 14 -9.85 10.24 -6.05
CA VAL A 14 -9.28 8.90 -6.29
C VAL A 14 -10.13 8.13 -7.28
N ALA A 15 -11.45 8.10 -7.07
CA ALA A 15 -12.39 7.41 -7.95
C ALA A 15 -12.33 7.95 -9.37
N HIS A 16 -12.27 9.27 -9.54
CA HIS A 16 -12.13 9.90 -10.85
C HIS A 16 -10.84 9.48 -11.57
N ILE A 17 -9.69 9.55 -10.89
CA ILE A 17 -8.39 9.19 -11.48
C ILE A 17 -8.37 7.71 -11.88
N LEU A 18 -8.78 6.82 -10.98
CA LEU A 18 -8.78 5.38 -11.25
C LEU A 18 -9.82 4.98 -12.32
N SER A 19 -10.98 5.62 -12.37
CA SER A 19 -11.97 5.35 -13.43
C SER A 19 -11.49 5.81 -14.81
N LYS A 20 -10.80 6.97 -14.89
CA LYS A 20 -10.35 7.54 -16.15
C LYS A 20 -9.04 6.95 -16.68
N GLN A 21 -8.07 6.72 -15.80
CA GLN A 21 -6.71 6.32 -16.18
C GLN A 21 -6.36 4.90 -15.71
N GLY A 22 -7.20 4.29 -14.88
CA GLY A 22 -6.91 3.01 -14.23
C GLY A 22 -6.80 1.83 -15.19
N ALA A 23 -7.40 1.90 -16.39
CA ALA A 23 -7.32 0.83 -17.40
C ALA A 23 -6.16 1.01 -18.40
N GLU A 24 -5.42 2.14 -18.33
CA GLU A 24 -4.34 2.42 -19.29
C GLU A 24 -3.10 1.56 -19.00
N LYS A 25 -2.70 0.74 -19.98
CA LYS A 25 -1.54 -0.15 -19.88
C LYS A 25 -0.19 0.53 -20.18
N LYS A 26 -0.13 1.83 -20.46
CA LYS A 26 1.11 2.53 -20.83
C LYS A 26 1.54 3.52 -19.74
N PRO A 27 2.59 3.22 -18.94
CA PRO A 27 3.03 4.11 -17.87
C PRO A 27 3.69 5.40 -18.35
N LYS A 28 3.84 5.63 -19.66
CA LYS A 28 4.23 6.96 -20.19
C LYS A 28 3.23 8.07 -19.78
N PHE A 29 2.05 7.72 -19.26
CA PHE A 29 1.06 8.65 -18.70
C PHE A 29 0.89 8.58 -17.18
N VAL A 30 1.42 7.54 -16.51
CA VAL A 30 1.26 7.37 -15.05
C VAL A 30 2.51 7.89 -14.35
N CYS A 31 2.47 9.15 -13.95
CA CYS A 31 3.56 9.76 -13.21
C CYS A 31 3.74 9.09 -11.83
N VAL A 32 4.98 8.92 -11.39
CA VAL A 32 5.32 8.48 -10.02
C VAL A 32 4.62 9.36 -8.97
N SER A 33 4.49 10.66 -9.24
CA SER A 33 3.75 11.58 -8.37
C SER A 33 2.27 11.26 -8.26
N THR A 34 1.63 10.76 -9.33
CA THR A 34 0.24 10.31 -9.31
C THR A 34 0.08 9.10 -8.39
N ILE A 35 0.93 8.08 -8.54
CA ILE A 35 0.92 6.88 -7.69
C ILE A 35 1.10 7.28 -6.23
N PHE A 36 2.11 8.11 -5.92
CA PHE A 36 2.35 8.57 -4.57
C PHE A 36 1.19 9.38 -3.99
N SER A 37 0.56 10.25 -4.79
CA SER A 37 -0.60 11.04 -4.34
C SER A 37 -1.81 10.17 -4.01
N LEU A 38 -2.05 9.13 -4.82
CA LEU A 38 -3.10 8.14 -4.55
C LEU A 38 -2.79 7.36 -3.27
N MET A 39 -1.56 6.88 -3.10
CA MET A 39 -1.13 6.18 -1.87
C MET A 39 -1.30 7.07 -0.63
N LYS A 40 -0.92 8.36 -0.71
CA LYS A 40 -1.12 9.29 0.40
C LYS A 40 -2.60 9.51 0.73
N THR A 41 -3.45 9.57 -0.29
CA THR A 41 -4.90 9.72 -0.08
C THR A 41 -5.49 8.47 0.56
N ILE A 42 -5.06 7.28 0.13
CA ILE A 42 -5.43 6.01 0.74
C ILE A 42 -4.92 5.94 2.19
N ASP A 43 -3.70 6.41 2.47
CA ASP A 43 -3.15 6.50 3.82
C ASP A 43 -4.02 7.38 4.74
N GLU A 44 -4.38 8.59 4.28
CA GLU A 44 -5.25 9.50 5.04
C GLU A 44 -6.65 8.90 5.30
N LEU A 45 -7.23 8.18 4.34
CA LEU A 45 -8.59 7.64 4.43
C LEU A 45 -8.68 6.28 5.15
N CYS A 46 -7.71 5.40 4.95
CA CYS A 46 -7.78 4.00 5.38
C CYS A 46 -6.82 3.68 6.53
N PHE A 47 -5.73 4.42 6.66
CA PHE A 47 -4.66 4.16 7.64
C PHE A 47 -4.45 5.33 8.60
N LEU A 48 -5.38 6.29 8.64
CA LEU A 48 -5.38 7.46 9.51
C LEU A 48 -4.14 8.36 9.33
N GLY A 49 -3.51 8.34 8.16
CA GLY A 49 -2.31 9.11 7.86
C GLY A 49 -1.07 8.63 8.61
N LEU A 50 -1.02 7.35 8.97
CA LEU A 50 0.04 6.79 9.81
C LEU A 50 1.29 6.35 9.02
N LEU A 51 1.19 6.19 7.69
CA LEU A 51 2.28 5.68 6.87
C LEU A 51 3.14 6.80 6.27
N PHE A 52 2.53 7.84 5.70
CA PHE A 52 3.21 8.93 5.03
C PHE A 52 3.02 10.25 5.75
N PRO A 53 3.98 11.19 5.68
CA PRO A 53 3.78 12.53 6.25
C PRO A 53 2.57 13.22 5.63
N THR A 54 1.61 13.59 6.48
CA THR A 54 0.46 14.40 6.11
C THR A 54 0.64 15.84 6.58
N THR A 55 -0.23 16.74 6.16
CA THR A 55 -0.21 18.13 6.67
C THR A 55 -0.56 18.23 8.15
N HIS A 56 -1.13 17.16 8.75
CA HIS A 56 -1.60 17.13 10.13
C HIS A 56 -0.76 16.22 11.03
N ILE A 57 -0.03 15.26 10.44
CA ILE A 57 0.72 14.24 11.18
C ILE A 57 2.10 14.08 10.55
N ASN A 58 3.14 14.35 11.35
CA ASN A 58 4.54 14.16 10.97
C ASN A 58 5.16 13.02 11.79
N HIS A 59 5.39 11.87 11.14
CA HIS A 59 5.96 10.69 11.77
C HIS A 59 7.48 10.62 11.58
N THR A 60 8.22 11.47 12.30
CA THR A 60 9.69 11.43 12.29
C THR A 60 10.29 10.18 12.95
N SER A 61 9.51 9.45 13.75
CA SER A 61 10.01 8.29 14.51
C SER A 61 10.02 6.97 13.73
N HIS A 62 9.26 6.86 12.63
CA HIS A 62 9.10 5.62 11.84
C HIS A 62 8.87 5.96 10.36
N PRO A 63 9.90 6.40 9.62
CA PRO A 63 9.70 6.82 8.23
C PRO A 63 9.38 5.62 7.33
N VAL A 64 8.33 5.75 6.52
CA VAL A 64 8.05 4.86 5.39
C VAL A 64 8.67 5.46 4.14
N PHE A 65 9.67 4.78 3.59
CA PHE A 65 10.31 5.09 2.32
C PHE A 65 9.56 4.40 1.18
N LEU A 66 9.37 5.12 0.08
CA LEU A 66 8.71 4.60 -1.12
C LEU A 66 9.67 4.67 -2.31
N GLU A 67 9.91 3.53 -2.93
CA GLU A 67 10.61 3.43 -4.21
C GLU A 67 9.64 2.89 -5.27
N ILE A 68 9.46 3.64 -6.36
CA ILE A 68 8.64 3.23 -7.50
C ILE A 68 9.56 3.10 -8.71
N GLY A 69 9.64 1.92 -9.30
CA GLY A 69 10.54 1.67 -10.42
C GLY A 69 10.52 0.22 -10.90
N GLN A 70 11.26 -0.08 -11.97
CA GLN A 70 11.30 -1.44 -12.50
C GLN A 70 12.11 -2.35 -11.58
N ALA A 71 11.45 -3.33 -10.97
CA ALA A 71 12.11 -4.37 -10.18
C ALA A 71 11.95 -5.72 -10.89
N ARG A 72 13.05 -6.46 -11.07
CA ARG A 72 12.98 -7.84 -11.56
C ARG A 72 12.41 -8.73 -10.45
N GLY A 73 11.39 -9.51 -10.78
CA GLY A 73 10.74 -10.44 -9.86
C GLY A 73 9.35 -9.95 -9.44
N ARG A 74 9.24 -9.37 -8.25
CA ARG A 74 7.95 -9.03 -7.63
C ARG A 74 7.40 -7.68 -8.09
N VAL A 75 6.08 -7.58 -8.17
CA VAL A 75 5.39 -6.31 -8.51
C VAL A 75 5.28 -5.35 -7.32
N GLY A 76 5.41 -5.86 -6.09
CA GLY A 76 5.45 -5.10 -4.85
C GLY A 76 6.27 -5.84 -3.80
N TRP A 77 6.88 -5.10 -2.87
CA TRP A 77 7.40 -5.67 -1.63
C TRP A 77 7.52 -4.62 -0.53
N THR A 78 7.22 -5.03 0.70
CA THR A 78 7.43 -4.24 1.92
C THR A 78 8.46 -4.89 2.84
N GLN A 79 9.36 -4.10 3.41
CA GLN A 79 10.40 -4.59 4.31
C GLN A 79 10.66 -3.61 5.44
N ALA A 80 10.77 -4.12 6.67
CA ALA A 80 11.36 -3.39 7.78
C ALA A 80 12.88 -3.26 7.57
N LEU A 81 13.37 -2.02 7.56
CA LEU A 81 14.79 -1.72 7.52
C LEU A 81 15.36 -1.80 8.94
N ARG A 82 16.44 -2.56 9.10
CA ARG A 82 17.19 -2.58 10.35
C ARG A 82 17.92 -1.25 10.49
N SER A 83 17.60 -0.49 11.53
CA SER A 83 18.33 0.74 11.85
C SER A 83 19.63 0.39 12.58
N ASN A 84 20.76 0.88 12.08
CA ASN A 84 22.04 0.82 12.78
C ASN A 84 22.12 1.83 13.95
N LEU A 85 21.08 2.66 14.14
CA LEU A 85 21.04 3.75 15.12
C LEU A 85 20.57 3.30 16.53
N GLY A 86 20.52 1.99 16.77
CA GLY A 86 20.17 1.41 18.07
C GLY A 86 18.66 1.36 18.36
N PRO A 87 18.26 0.78 19.50
CA PRO A 87 16.86 0.46 19.84
C PRO A 87 15.93 1.68 20.05
N ARG A 88 16.46 2.92 20.00
CA ARG A 88 15.68 4.17 20.11
C ARG A 88 15.25 4.75 18.77
N ALA A 89 15.87 4.33 17.67
CA ALA A 89 15.40 4.67 16.34
C ALA A 89 14.33 3.64 15.95
N GLY A 90 13.07 4.08 15.86
CA GLY A 90 11.99 3.22 15.38
C GLY A 90 12.33 2.63 14.01
N PRO A 91 11.84 1.42 13.68
CA PRO A 91 12.13 0.81 12.39
C PRO A 91 11.64 1.72 11.27
N SER A 92 12.51 1.93 10.29
CA SER A 92 12.08 2.50 9.01
C SER A 92 11.49 1.38 8.17
N ILE A 93 10.50 1.69 7.33
CA ILE A 93 9.85 0.70 6.46
C ILE A 93 10.10 1.12 5.03
N LEU A 94 10.43 0.16 4.16
CA LEU A 94 10.59 0.39 2.73
C LEU A 94 9.46 -0.31 1.99
N ILE A 95 8.72 0.43 1.17
CA ILE A 95 7.78 -0.08 0.18
C ILE A 95 8.40 0.08 -1.20
N ARG A 96 8.50 -1.00 -1.96
CA ARG A 96 8.92 -1.01 -3.36
C ARG A 96 7.75 -1.41 -4.25
N LEU A 97 7.50 -0.62 -5.30
CA LEU A 97 6.47 -0.91 -6.30
C LEU A 97 7.08 -0.96 -7.69
N SER A 98 6.69 -2.00 -8.44
CA SER A 98 6.98 -2.11 -9.86
C SER A 98 5.78 -1.66 -10.69
N THR A 99 6.07 -0.95 -11.79
CA THR A 99 5.09 -0.61 -12.82
C THR A 99 5.05 -1.65 -13.95
N VAL A 100 5.81 -2.74 -13.80
CA VAL A 100 5.88 -3.84 -14.75
C VAL A 100 5.85 -5.19 -14.04
N ARG A 101 5.26 -6.19 -14.69
CA ARG A 101 5.34 -7.61 -14.31
C ARG A 101 6.24 -8.34 -15.30
N HIS A 102 7.18 -9.12 -14.76
CA HIS A 102 7.99 -10.05 -15.55
C HIS A 102 7.31 -11.42 -15.55
N ARG A 103 7.13 -12.00 -16.74
CA ARG A 103 6.50 -13.31 -16.94
C ARG A 103 7.57 -14.39 -17.07
N ASP A 104 7.20 -15.64 -16.76
CA ASP A 104 8.09 -16.79 -16.85
C ASP A 104 8.60 -17.05 -18.28
N ASP A 105 7.88 -16.59 -19.30
CA ASP A 105 8.28 -16.62 -20.71
C ASP A 105 9.32 -15.54 -21.08
N GLY A 106 9.84 -14.81 -20.08
CA GLY A 106 10.82 -13.73 -20.24
C GLY A 106 10.24 -12.41 -20.72
N LYS A 107 8.92 -12.31 -20.97
CA LYS A 107 8.28 -11.07 -21.40
C LYS A 107 8.00 -10.14 -20.23
N THR A 108 7.96 -8.85 -20.53
CA THR A 108 7.61 -7.80 -19.57
C THR A 108 6.29 -7.17 -20.00
N GLU A 109 5.32 -7.13 -19.10
CA GLU A 109 4.04 -6.47 -19.29
C GLU A 109 3.94 -5.27 -18.35
N PHE A 110 3.45 -4.14 -18.86
CA PHE A 110 3.17 -2.97 -18.05
C PHE A 110 1.89 -3.17 -17.25
N LEU A 111 1.95 -2.88 -15.96
CA LEU A 111 0.77 -2.85 -15.12
C LEU A 111 -0.05 -1.60 -15.40
N THR A 112 -1.36 -1.74 -15.36
CA THR A 112 -2.27 -0.61 -15.35
C THR A 112 -2.16 0.18 -14.04
N LEU A 113 -2.57 1.45 -14.03
CA LEU A 113 -2.57 2.23 -12.78
C LEU A 113 -3.44 1.56 -11.70
N LYS A 114 -4.56 0.95 -12.09
CA LYS A 114 -5.42 0.20 -11.15
C LYS A 114 -4.66 -0.94 -10.49
N GLU A 115 -3.95 -1.76 -11.28
CA GLU A 115 -3.11 -2.85 -10.76
C GLU A 115 -2.00 -2.33 -9.84
N VAL A 116 -1.32 -1.24 -10.22
CA VAL A 116 -0.27 -0.64 -9.38
C VAL A 116 -0.84 -0.17 -8.04
N VAL A 117 -2.03 0.44 -8.02
CA VAL A 117 -2.66 0.93 -6.77
C VAL A 117 -3.19 -0.22 -5.93
N GLN A 118 -3.66 -1.32 -6.54
CA GLN A 118 -4.00 -2.55 -5.80
C GLN A 118 -2.77 -3.14 -5.10
N VAL A 119 -1.65 -3.25 -5.82
CA VAL A 119 -0.37 -3.67 -5.22
C VAL A 119 0.08 -2.69 -4.14
N ALA A 120 -0.05 -1.38 -4.38
CA ALA A 120 0.28 -0.37 -3.38
C ALA A 120 -0.55 -0.54 -2.10
N ALA A 121 -1.87 -0.76 -2.21
CA ALA A 121 -2.73 -1.01 -1.07
C ALA A 121 -2.30 -2.27 -0.29
N HIS A 122 -1.98 -3.36 -1.00
CA HIS A 122 -1.42 -4.58 -0.41
C HIS A 122 -0.16 -4.29 0.41
N GLU A 123 0.82 -3.60 -0.17
CA GLU A 123 2.07 -3.25 0.50
C GLU A 123 1.87 -2.27 1.67
N MET A 124 0.92 -1.33 1.55
CA MET A 124 0.57 -0.42 2.64
C MET A 124 -0.02 -1.15 3.84
N VAL A 125 -0.76 -2.24 3.63
CA VAL A 125 -1.25 -3.10 4.74
C VAL A 125 -0.07 -3.75 5.46
N HIS A 126 0.91 -4.30 4.73
CA HIS A 126 2.15 -4.82 5.32
C HIS A 126 2.86 -3.74 6.16
N ALA A 127 3.03 -2.54 5.61
CA ALA A 127 3.69 -1.43 6.30
C ALA A 127 2.92 -0.99 7.56
N TYR A 128 1.59 -0.96 7.48
CA TYR A 128 0.73 -0.59 8.60
C TYR A 128 0.82 -1.57 9.76
N LEU A 129 0.74 -2.87 9.47
CA LEU A 129 0.81 -3.90 10.49
C LEU A 129 2.22 -4.01 11.10
N LEU A 130 3.27 -3.78 10.30
CA LEU A 130 4.65 -3.60 10.78
C LEU A 130 4.74 -2.45 11.78
N LEU A 131 4.22 -1.27 11.42
CA LEU A 131 4.23 -0.08 12.26
C LEU A 131 3.51 -0.33 13.60
N LEU A 132 2.33 -0.97 13.58
CA LEU A 132 1.59 -1.31 14.79
C LEU A 132 2.34 -2.29 15.69
N SER A 133 2.99 -3.29 15.11
CA SER A 133 3.77 -4.29 15.85
C SER A 133 5.02 -3.67 16.49
N CYS A 134 5.62 -2.68 15.85
CA CYS A 134 6.86 -2.04 16.33
C CYS A 134 6.65 -0.93 17.38
N ARG A 135 5.43 -0.41 17.55
CA ARG A 135 5.13 0.66 18.53
C ARG A 135 5.08 0.19 19.99
N ARG A 136 5.07 -1.12 20.27
CA ARG A 136 4.92 -1.69 21.62
C ARG A 136 6.21 -2.25 22.23
N GLU A 137 7.38 -1.74 21.83
CA GLU A 137 8.71 -2.20 22.30
C GLU A 137 9.04 -3.69 22.06
N GLN A 138 8.14 -4.44 21.41
CA GLN A 138 8.25 -5.88 21.15
C GLN A 138 8.12 -6.15 19.65
N CYS A 139 9.14 -5.76 18.86
CA CYS A 139 9.16 -5.99 17.42
C CYS A 139 9.28 -7.48 16.99
N GLY A 140 9.09 -8.45 17.89
CA GLY A 140 9.47 -9.85 17.67
C GLY A 140 8.34 -10.89 17.80
N ALA A 141 7.47 -10.77 18.82
CA ALA A 141 6.53 -11.86 19.15
C ALA A 141 5.17 -11.71 18.44
N ASP A 142 4.60 -10.50 18.40
CA ASP A 142 3.29 -10.25 17.79
C ASP A 142 3.35 -10.16 16.26
N PHE A 143 4.53 -9.86 15.70
CA PHE A 143 4.73 -9.75 14.25
C PHE A 143 4.51 -11.09 13.55
N GLU A 144 5.14 -12.15 14.07
CA GLU A 144 5.07 -13.50 13.52
C GLU A 144 3.66 -14.07 13.55
N VAL A 145 2.91 -13.87 14.65
CA VAL A 145 1.55 -14.40 14.80
C VAL A 145 0.50 -13.60 14.02
N MET A 146 0.64 -12.27 13.92
CA MET A 146 -0.33 -11.43 13.20
C MET A 146 -0.09 -11.40 11.69
N HIS A 147 1.16 -11.59 11.26
CA HIS A 147 1.53 -11.49 9.84
C HIS A 147 1.72 -12.84 9.20
N ARG A 148 2.16 -13.89 9.90
CA ARG A 148 2.32 -15.19 9.24
C ARG A 148 1.01 -15.96 9.17
N ASP A 149 0.70 -16.48 7.99
CA ASP A 149 -0.28 -17.54 7.83
C ASP A 149 0.27 -18.88 8.36
N THR A 150 -0.54 -19.94 8.29
CA THR A 150 -0.19 -21.27 8.77
C THR A 150 1.01 -21.89 8.03
N ASP A 151 1.35 -21.39 6.84
CA ASP A 151 2.46 -21.85 6.00
C ASP A 151 3.71 -20.95 6.15
N GLY A 152 3.64 -19.94 7.01
CA GLY A 152 4.71 -18.98 7.24
C GLY A 152 4.77 -17.82 6.24
N GLY A 153 3.78 -17.69 5.35
CA GLY A 153 3.62 -16.59 4.40
C GLY A 153 3.13 -15.31 5.09
N GLY A 154 3.42 -14.12 4.54
CA GLY A 154 3.14 -12.83 5.20
C GLY A 154 1.68 -12.39 5.28
N HIS A 155 0.72 -13.28 5.04
CA HIS A 155 -0.70 -12.96 4.84
C HIS A 155 -1.63 -13.58 5.90
N GLY A 156 -1.25 -13.48 7.19
CA GLY A 156 -2.08 -13.91 8.32
C GLY A 156 -3.44 -13.21 8.42
N LEU A 157 -4.28 -13.63 9.37
CA LEU A 157 -5.67 -13.15 9.51
C LEU A 157 -5.79 -11.63 9.62
N ALA A 158 -4.86 -10.97 10.32
CA ALA A 158 -4.87 -9.51 10.46
C ALA A 158 -4.62 -8.83 9.10
N PHE A 159 -3.69 -9.37 8.30
CA PHE A 159 -3.44 -8.90 6.94
C PHE A 159 -4.69 -9.01 6.07
N VAL A 160 -5.29 -10.19 6.00
CA VAL A 160 -6.48 -10.43 5.16
C VAL A 160 -7.64 -9.54 5.59
N ALA A 161 -7.89 -9.38 6.89
CA ALA A 161 -8.97 -8.55 7.40
C ALA A 161 -8.78 -7.07 7.03
N VAL A 162 -7.58 -6.52 7.26
CA VAL A 162 -7.26 -5.13 6.94
C VAL A 162 -7.28 -4.91 5.43
N LEU A 163 -6.70 -5.81 4.64
CA LEU A 163 -6.70 -5.71 3.19
C LEU A 163 -8.14 -5.71 2.63
N LYS A 164 -9.00 -6.63 3.08
CA LYS A 164 -10.41 -6.67 2.65
C LYS A 164 -11.16 -5.39 3.03
N ALA A 165 -10.91 -4.84 4.23
CA ALA A 165 -11.50 -3.57 4.65
C ALA A 165 -11.02 -2.40 3.77
N VAL A 166 -9.72 -2.32 3.47
CA VAL A 166 -9.13 -1.27 2.61
C VAL A 166 -9.66 -1.37 1.18
N LEU A 167 -9.67 -2.56 0.59
CA LEU A 167 -10.19 -2.78 -0.76
C LEU A 167 -11.69 -2.47 -0.82
N GLY A 168 -12.48 -2.92 0.17
CA GLY A 168 -13.91 -2.63 0.26
C GLY A 168 -14.21 -1.14 0.42
N GLN A 169 -13.37 -0.40 1.16
CA GLN A 169 -13.46 1.06 1.20
C GLN A 169 -13.22 1.66 -0.19
N ILE A 170 -12.14 1.29 -0.88
CA ILE A 170 -11.84 1.83 -2.22
C ILE A 170 -12.96 1.52 -3.22
N GLN A 171 -13.52 0.31 -3.20
CA GLN A 171 -14.66 -0.08 -4.04
C GLN A 171 -15.87 0.84 -3.86
N SER A 172 -16.06 1.36 -2.63
CA SER A 172 -17.19 2.24 -2.30
C SER A 172 -17.00 3.71 -2.70
N TRP A 173 -15.81 4.12 -3.14
CA TRP A 173 -15.49 5.54 -3.36
C TRP A 173 -16.08 6.14 -4.63
N GLY A 174 -16.52 5.33 -5.59
CA GLY A 174 -17.26 5.83 -6.74
C GLY A 174 -17.48 4.82 -7.85
N PRO A 175 -18.27 5.21 -8.87
CA PRO A 175 -18.59 4.35 -10.00
C PRO A 175 -17.34 3.92 -10.80
N GLY A 176 -17.29 2.67 -11.21
CA GLY A 176 -16.16 2.09 -11.94
C GLY A 176 -15.04 1.53 -11.05
N LEU A 177 -15.25 1.47 -9.73
CA LEU A 177 -14.38 0.80 -8.78
C LEU A 177 -14.99 -0.47 -8.18
N GLU A 178 -16.16 -0.90 -8.64
CA GLU A 178 -16.87 -2.07 -8.11
C GLU A 178 -16.04 -3.36 -8.26
N ASP A 179 -15.21 -3.41 -9.29
CA ASP A 179 -14.27 -4.50 -9.59
C ASP A 179 -12.84 -4.19 -9.07
N PHE A 180 -12.66 -3.18 -8.21
CA PHE A 180 -11.38 -2.90 -7.57
C PHE A 180 -11.13 -3.94 -6.47
N GLY A 181 -10.37 -4.98 -6.77
CA GLY A 181 -10.03 -6.00 -5.78
C GLY A 181 -8.83 -6.85 -6.20
N MET A 182 -8.40 -7.72 -5.30
CA MET A 182 -7.43 -8.78 -5.58
C MET A 182 -8.16 -10.11 -5.49
N THR A 183 -7.82 -11.05 -6.37
CA THR A 183 -8.27 -12.44 -6.24
C THR A 183 -7.67 -13.02 -4.98
N ASP A 184 -8.33 -14.01 -4.37
CA ASP A 184 -7.76 -14.69 -3.19
C ASP A 184 -6.36 -15.26 -3.51
N ASP A 185 -6.15 -15.78 -4.74
CA ASP A 185 -4.84 -16.24 -5.23
C ASP A 185 -3.76 -15.14 -5.35
N ALA A 186 -4.15 -13.86 -5.38
CA ALA A 186 -3.23 -12.72 -5.37
C ALA A 186 -3.00 -12.17 -3.96
N ILE A 187 -3.78 -12.65 -2.98
CA ILE A 187 -3.68 -12.35 -1.56
C ILE A 187 -2.81 -13.38 -0.84
N TYR A 188 -2.67 -14.61 -1.35
CA TYR A 188 -1.80 -15.66 -0.81
C TYR A 188 -0.51 -15.81 -1.63
#